data_AF-J1L2T7-F1
#
_entry.id   AF-J1L2T7-F1
#
_cell.length_a   1.000
_cell.length_b   1.000
_cell.length_c   1.000
_cell.angle_alpha   90.00
_cell.angle_beta   90.00
_cell.angle_gamma   90.00
#
_symmetry.space_group_name_H-M   'P 1'
#
loop_
_entity.id
_entity.type
_entity.pdbx_description
1 polymer ?
#
loop_
_entity_poly.entity_id
_entity_poly.type
_entity_poly.pdbx_seq_one_letter_code
_entity_poly.pdbx_strand_id
1 'polypeptide(L)'
;MFERVLCATDFSRSSEVTAALIPQIPTVKEVVLTHVIDPADTSYLGWIAGRSPVLPKEAAEAAFTQEKRVLLGAGLAVTERIAVAEEGNITGAILAVAQEVRPSLIVMGARGRNIISDFFLGSVSSGVLERARTHMLITHARVSGDTKERTLFSRVLCPVDFSKPSLQVVSMLRRLRVPEVILVHVVTGDGETDIKIQDAKTRLSALQKKLEGPGVRVETLVAGGAAVDEICTAAEETGATLIMLPRLGRTDYITNTPIGSTAAGVAKQARRPVCIIFPALDLEIAVRELRKEEFTLAEEVWVHYHQQTADPATDRIFGVFVEGSLVSVARCRAHPDGLEVDGVFTPTEYRGRGYAKRTVDALVAACGNETLYMHSTLELVGFYGSFGFVSIPENDLPPTIRARFNFAMGDMESANVQPMMRPGKTP
;
A
#
# COMPACT_ATOMS: atom_id res chain seq x y z
N MET A 1 2.85 12.81 -16.38
CA MET A 1 2.49 11.91 -15.26
C MET A 1 3.16 10.58 -15.47
N PHE A 2 3.00 9.96 -16.65
CA PHE A 2 3.70 8.74 -17.05
C PHE A 2 4.80 9.05 -18.08
N GLU A 3 5.65 10.05 -17.80
CA GLU A 3 6.61 10.57 -18.79
C GLU A 3 7.74 9.58 -19.11
N ARG A 4 8.24 8.90 -18.08
CA ARG A 4 9.26 7.86 -18.20
C ARG A 4 8.68 6.52 -17.80
N VAL A 5 8.71 5.57 -18.73
CA VAL A 5 8.23 4.21 -18.57
C VAL A 5 9.40 3.25 -18.49
N LEU A 6 9.41 2.36 -17.49
CA LEU A 6 10.28 1.19 -17.47
C LEU A 6 9.48 0.00 -18.01
N CYS A 7 9.85 -0.54 -19.15
CA CYS A 7 9.19 -1.70 -19.75
C CYS A 7 10.04 -2.95 -19.51
N ALA A 8 9.59 -3.84 -18.63
CA ALA A 8 10.28 -5.11 -18.39
C ALA A 8 9.85 -6.13 -19.45
N THR A 9 10.83 -6.69 -20.15
CA THR A 9 10.61 -7.63 -21.25
C THR A 9 11.37 -8.93 -21.02
N ASP A 10 10.71 -10.03 -21.36
CA ASP A 10 11.32 -11.35 -21.52
C ASP A 10 11.38 -11.73 -23.00
N PHE A 11 11.21 -10.79 -23.94
CA PHE A 11 11.14 -11.02 -25.39
C PHE A 11 10.13 -12.09 -25.82
N SER A 12 9.11 -12.34 -25.00
CA SER A 12 8.00 -13.19 -25.40
C SER A 12 7.03 -12.40 -26.29
N ARG A 13 6.17 -13.10 -27.04
CA ARG A 13 5.07 -12.45 -27.76
C ARG A 13 4.20 -11.59 -26.85
N SER A 14 4.05 -11.99 -25.58
CA SER A 14 3.31 -11.24 -24.57
C SER A 14 4.00 -9.91 -24.23
N SER A 15 5.32 -9.91 -24.06
CA SER A 15 6.09 -8.68 -23.82
C SER A 15 6.10 -7.76 -25.05
N GLU A 16 6.14 -8.31 -26.27
CA GLU A 16 6.04 -7.53 -27.50
C GLU A 16 4.69 -6.80 -27.61
N VAL A 17 3.58 -7.51 -27.37
CA VAL A 17 2.23 -6.90 -27.33
C VAL A 17 2.16 -5.83 -26.24
N THR A 18 2.80 -6.07 -25.10
CA THR A 18 2.87 -5.11 -23.99
C THR A 18 3.61 -3.84 -24.39
N ALA A 19 4.79 -3.96 -25.00
CA ALA A 19 5.56 -2.83 -25.50
C ALA A 19 4.76 -2.02 -26.55
N ALA A 20 4.01 -2.70 -27.42
CA ALA A 20 3.18 -2.07 -28.45
C ALA A 20 2.01 -1.23 -27.89
N LEU A 21 1.63 -1.42 -26.62
CA LEU A 21 0.60 -0.60 -25.96
C LEU A 21 1.17 0.69 -25.34
N ILE A 22 2.48 0.78 -25.12
CA ILE A 22 3.13 1.94 -24.47
C ILE A 22 2.84 3.26 -25.18
N PRO A 23 2.86 3.37 -26.53
CA PRO A 23 2.50 4.60 -27.22
C PRO A 23 1.09 5.13 -26.91
N GLN A 24 0.20 4.28 -26.40
CA GLN A 24 -1.17 4.65 -26.03
C GLN A 24 -1.25 5.22 -24.60
N ILE A 25 -0.15 5.26 -23.85
CA ILE A 25 -0.08 5.79 -22.48
C ILE A 25 0.02 7.32 -22.56
N PRO A 26 -0.90 8.08 -21.93
CA PRO A 26 -0.85 9.53 -21.99
C PRO A 26 0.43 10.09 -21.37
N THR A 27 0.98 11.13 -21.99
CA THR A 27 2.16 11.88 -21.54
C THR A 27 3.51 11.15 -21.60
N VAL A 28 3.56 9.92 -22.14
CA VAL A 28 4.82 9.18 -22.30
C VAL A 28 5.77 9.89 -23.27
N LYS A 29 7.05 9.92 -22.91
CA LYS A 29 8.14 10.55 -23.67
C LYS A 29 9.34 9.62 -23.80
N GLU A 30 9.66 8.92 -22.72
CA GLU A 30 10.84 8.07 -22.59
C GLU A 30 10.45 6.65 -22.20
N VAL A 31 11.08 5.67 -22.82
CA VAL A 31 10.94 4.25 -22.48
C VAL A 31 12.32 3.66 -22.20
N VAL A 32 12.44 3.00 -21.06
CA VAL A 32 13.60 2.20 -20.68
C VAL A 32 13.20 0.73 -20.86
N LEU A 33 13.59 0.13 -21.98
CA LEU A 33 13.41 -1.30 -22.23
C LEU A 33 14.41 -2.07 -21.35
N THR A 34 13.89 -2.93 -20.48
CA THR A 34 14.70 -3.63 -19.48
C THR A 34 14.54 -5.13 -19.61
N HIS A 35 15.67 -5.81 -19.74
CA HIS A 35 15.75 -7.25 -19.72
C HIS A 35 16.66 -7.70 -18.57
N VAL A 36 16.29 -8.80 -17.91
CA VAL A 36 17.10 -9.40 -16.86
C VAL A 36 17.58 -10.76 -17.33
N ILE A 37 18.90 -10.93 -17.36
CA ILE A 37 19.54 -12.20 -17.63
C ILE A 37 19.58 -12.97 -16.32
N ASP A 38 19.02 -14.17 -16.31
CA ASP A 38 19.22 -15.14 -15.24
C ASP A 38 20.36 -16.10 -15.64
N PRO A 39 21.53 -16.05 -14.97
CA PRO A 39 22.65 -16.94 -15.28
C PRO A 39 22.33 -18.43 -15.07
N ALA A 40 21.34 -18.74 -14.24
CA ALA A 40 20.90 -20.12 -14.00
C ALA A 40 19.91 -20.63 -15.06
N ASP A 41 19.33 -19.72 -15.86
CA ASP A 41 18.40 -20.09 -16.93
C ASP A 41 19.19 -20.64 -18.14
N THR A 42 19.14 -21.95 -18.31
CA THR A 42 19.80 -22.63 -19.43
C THR A 42 19.06 -22.46 -20.76
N SER A 43 17.88 -21.81 -20.80
CA SER A 43 17.14 -21.56 -22.04
C SER A 43 17.90 -20.68 -23.03
N TYR A 44 18.83 -19.84 -22.57
CA TYR A 44 19.77 -19.11 -23.43
C TYR A 44 20.67 -20.04 -24.26
N LEU A 45 20.97 -21.26 -23.79
CA LEU A 45 21.72 -22.25 -24.57
C LEU A 45 20.93 -22.71 -25.80
N GLY A 46 19.60 -22.79 -25.72
CA GLY A 46 18.72 -23.07 -26.86
C GLY A 46 18.75 -21.98 -27.93
N TRP A 47 19.02 -20.72 -27.53
CA TRP A 47 19.26 -19.59 -28.42
C TRP A 47 20.61 -19.66 -29.15
N ILE A 48 21.61 -20.29 -28.52
CA ILE A 48 22.99 -20.41 -29.01
C ILE A 48 23.19 -21.72 -29.81
N ALA A 49 22.33 -22.72 -29.65
CA ALA A 49 22.44 -24.07 -30.25
C ALA A 49 22.46 -24.14 -31.80
N GLY A 50 22.55 -22.99 -32.51
CA GLY A 50 22.81 -22.91 -33.94
C GLY A 50 23.59 -21.66 -34.39
N ARG A 51 24.23 -20.93 -33.48
CA ARG A 51 25.01 -19.71 -33.78
C ARG A 51 26.37 -19.73 -33.05
N SER A 52 27.33 -18.97 -33.57
CA SER A 52 28.63 -18.69 -32.90
C SER A 52 28.42 -18.28 -31.44
N PRO A 53 29.36 -18.49 -30.49
CA PRO A 53 29.19 -18.09 -29.09
C PRO A 53 29.02 -16.57 -29.00
N VAL A 54 27.77 -16.11 -28.98
CA VAL A 54 27.38 -14.73 -28.72
C VAL A 54 27.21 -14.59 -27.21
N LEU A 55 27.75 -13.53 -26.62
CA LEU A 55 27.58 -13.30 -25.19
C LEU A 55 26.08 -13.06 -24.89
N PRO A 56 25.54 -13.56 -23.76
CA PRO A 56 24.12 -13.37 -23.39
C PRO A 56 23.65 -11.90 -23.49
N LYS A 57 24.56 -10.95 -23.22
CA LYS A 57 24.31 -9.52 -23.36
C LYS A 57 24.12 -9.08 -24.82
N GLU A 58 24.99 -9.50 -25.74
CA GLU A 58 24.89 -9.16 -27.17
C GLU A 58 23.62 -9.76 -27.79
N ALA A 59 23.25 -10.96 -27.36
CA ALA A 59 22.02 -11.60 -27.80
C ALA A 59 20.78 -10.82 -27.30
N ALA A 60 20.78 -10.38 -26.04
CA ALA A 60 19.72 -9.55 -25.48
C ALA A 60 19.65 -8.16 -26.15
N GLU A 61 20.78 -7.53 -26.46
CA GLU A 61 20.83 -6.27 -27.23
C GLU A 61 20.18 -6.42 -28.61
N ALA A 62 20.48 -7.52 -29.31
CA ALA A 62 19.83 -7.83 -30.59
C ALA A 62 18.31 -8.11 -30.45
N ALA A 63 17.89 -8.66 -29.31
CA ALA A 63 16.49 -9.02 -29.03
C ALA A 63 15.56 -7.80 -28.95
N PHE A 64 16.05 -6.67 -28.43
CA PHE A 64 15.27 -5.44 -28.29
C PHE A 64 14.81 -4.87 -29.64
N THR A 65 15.40 -5.30 -30.76
CA THR A 65 15.17 -4.72 -32.10
C THR A 65 13.69 -4.55 -32.44
N GLN A 66 12.85 -5.55 -32.16
CA GLN A 66 11.43 -5.49 -32.51
C GLN A 66 10.67 -4.44 -31.68
N GLU A 67 10.77 -4.51 -30.35
CA GLU A 67 10.12 -3.59 -29.42
C GLU A 67 10.62 -2.16 -29.61
N LYS A 68 11.94 -1.98 -29.77
CA LYS A 68 12.57 -0.69 -30.04
C LYS A 68 12.05 -0.07 -31.33
N ARG A 69 11.89 -0.84 -32.41
CA ARG A 69 11.36 -0.33 -33.67
C ARG A 69 9.95 0.25 -33.51
N VAL A 70 9.07 -0.46 -32.79
CA VAL A 70 7.70 -0.01 -32.53
C VAL A 70 7.70 1.29 -31.73
N LEU A 71 8.49 1.36 -30.67
CA LEU A 71 8.54 2.52 -29.78
C LEU A 71 9.19 3.75 -30.44
N LEU A 72 10.30 3.58 -31.16
CA LEU A 72 10.94 4.64 -31.94
C LEU A 72 10.04 5.14 -33.06
N GLY A 73 9.33 4.23 -33.75
CA GLY A 73 8.37 4.57 -34.79
C GLY A 73 7.18 5.40 -34.28
N ALA A 74 6.87 5.29 -32.98
CA ALA A 74 5.89 6.13 -32.30
C ALA A 74 6.47 7.47 -31.78
N GLY A 75 7.74 7.78 -32.06
CA GLY A 75 8.39 9.02 -31.67
C GLY A 75 8.87 9.07 -30.21
N LEU A 76 9.00 7.93 -29.53
CA LEU A 76 9.46 7.87 -28.14
C LEU A 76 10.98 7.77 -28.06
N ALA A 77 11.59 8.37 -27.05
CA ALA A 77 13.00 8.15 -26.74
C ALA A 77 13.15 6.77 -26.08
N VAL A 78 13.98 5.90 -26.64
CA VAL A 78 14.16 4.52 -26.15
C VAL A 78 15.59 4.31 -25.68
N THR A 79 15.73 3.82 -24.44
CA THR A 79 17.01 3.36 -23.88
C THR A 79 16.90 1.90 -23.48
N GLU A 80 18.01 1.18 -23.55
CA GLU A 80 18.09 -0.25 -23.21
C GLU A 80 18.82 -0.42 -21.88
N ARG A 81 18.33 -1.33 -21.05
CA ARG A 81 18.97 -1.74 -19.80
C ARG A 81 18.97 -3.25 -19.71
N ILE A 82 20.16 -3.82 -19.53
CA ILE A 82 20.33 -5.25 -19.25
C ILE A 82 20.86 -5.35 -17.83
N ALA A 83 20.11 -6.02 -16.97
CA ALA A 83 20.54 -6.38 -15.63
C ALA A 83 20.81 -7.88 -15.56
N VAL A 84 21.55 -8.30 -14.54
CA VAL A 84 21.82 -9.71 -14.25
C VAL A 84 21.17 -10.03 -12.92
N ALA A 85 20.40 -11.12 -12.86
CA ALA A 85 19.80 -11.57 -11.61
C ALA A 85 20.87 -12.20 -10.71
N GLU A 86 20.95 -11.72 -9.47
CA GLU A 86 21.70 -12.39 -8.41
C GLU A 86 20.83 -13.53 -7.85
N GLU A 87 21.38 -14.76 -7.81
CA GLU A 87 20.70 -15.95 -7.28
C GLU A 87 19.31 -16.20 -7.89
N GLY A 88 19.11 -15.87 -9.18
CA GLY A 88 17.83 -16.03 -9.88
C GLY A 88 16.75 -15.00 -9.49
N ASN A 89 17.10 -13.98 -8.69
CA ASN A 89 16.15 -12.94 -8.23
C ASN A 89 15.86 -11.87 -9.29
N ILE A 90 15.12 -12.26 -10.34
CA ILE A 90 14.71 -11.37 -11.43
C ILE A 90 13.90 -10.17 -10.91
N THR A 91 12.99 -10.41 -9.96
CA THR A 91 12.20 -9.36 -9.30
C THR A 91 13.10 -8.30 -8.68
N GLY A 92 14.11 -8.71 -7.92
CA GLY A 92 15.07 -7.81 -7.28
C GLY A 92 15.83 -6.97 -8.30
N ALA A 93 16.31 -7.58 -9.39
CA ALA A 93 17.01 -6.89 -10.46
C ALA A 93 16.12 -5.82 -11.15
N ILE A 94 14.86 -6.14 -11.47
CA ILE A 94 13.91 -5.15 -12.05
C ILE A 94 13.70 -3.98 -11.09
N LEU A 95 13.52 -4.25 -9.79
CA LEU A 95 13.31 -3.22 -8.78
C LEU A 95 14.55 -2.34 -8.58
N ALA A 96 15.76 -2.90 -8.67
CA ALA A 96 17.01 -2.16 -8.63
C ALA A 96 17.12 -1.20 -9.82
N VAL A 97 16.85 -1.68 -11.04
CA VAL A 97 16.80 -0.81 -12.23
C VAL A 97 15.73 0.28 -12.06
N ALA A 98 14.55 -0.05 -11.53
CA ALA A 98 13.50 0.94 -11.27
C ALA A 98 13.95 2.00 -10.24
N GLN A 99 14.73 1.63 -9.22
CA GLN A 99 15.25 2.55 -8.23
C GLN A 99 16.28 3.53 -8.83
N GLU A 100 17.12 3.06 -9.75
CA GLU A 100 18.10 3.88 -10.47
C GLU A 100 17.43 4.81 -11.50
N VAL A 101 16.56 4.24 -12.34
CA VAL A 101 15.89 4.95 -13.45
C VAL A 101 14.83 5.93 -12.94
N ARG A 102 14.21 5.62 -11.79
CA ARG A 102 13.06 6.32 -11.19
C ARG A 102 11.94 6.53 -12.22
N PRO A 103 11.41 5.45 -12.82
CA PRO A 103 10.33 5.57 -13.78
C PRO A 103 9.05 6.03 -13.09
N SER A 104 8.24 6.79 -13.82
CA SER A 104 6.90 7.17 -13.38
C SER A 104 5.86 6.05 -13.56
N LEU A 105 6.20 5.01 -14.33
CA LEU A 105 5.35 3.85 -14.56
C LEU A 105 6.23 2.64 -14.92
N ILE A 106 6.00 1.49 -14.28
CA ILE A 106 6.54 0.20 -14.73
C ILE A 106 5.48 -0.48 -15.59
N VAL A 107 5.85 -0.96 -16.76
CA VAL A 107 4.98 -1.70 -17.68
C VAL A 107 5.53 -3.11 -17.83
N MET A 108 4.70 -4.12 -17.62
CA MET A 108 5.09 -5.51 -17.88
C MET A 108 3.89 -6.40 -18.16
N GLY A 109 4.15 -7.49 -18.88
CA GLY A 109 3.15 -8.54 -19.07
C GLY A 109 2.81 -9.22 -17.75
N ALA A 110 1.55 -9.63 -17.61
CA ALA A 110 1.09 -10.44 -16.47
C ALA A 110 1.77 -11.82 -16.41
N ARG A 111 2.38 -12.28 -17.50
CA ARG A 111 3.07 -13.58 -17.61
C ARG A 111 4.31 -13.46 -18.47
N GLY A 112 5.26 -14.34 -18.17
CA GLY A 112 6.41 -14.61 -19.03
C GLY A 112 6.29 -15.92 -19.81
N ARG A 113 7.39 -16.30 -20.49
CA ARG A 113 7.50 -17.43 -21.43
C ARG A 113 6.92 -18.78 -20.98
N ASN A 114 6.88 -19.10 -19.69
CA ASN A 114 6.68 -20.47 -19.18
C ASN A 114 5.28 -20.80 -18.65
N ILE A 115 4.26 -19.94 -18.83
CA ILE A 115 2.95 -20.12 -18.20
C ILE A 115 1.83 -20.32 -19.24
N ILE A 116 1.22 -21.50 -19.25
CA ILE A 116 0.16 -21.91 -20.20
C ILE A 116 -1.27 -21.69 -19.62
N SER A 117 -1.41 -21.38 -18.33
CA SER A 117 -2.72 -21.16 -17.71
C SER A 117 -3.22 -19.72 -17.87
N ASP A 118 -4.53 -19.56 -17.99
CA ASP A 118 -5.16 -18.34 -18.47
C ASP A 118 -5.47 -17.25 -17.42
N PHE A 119 -5.32 -17.52 -16.11
CA PHE A 119 -5.82 -16.66 -15.02
C PHE A 119 -4.84 -16.39 -13.85
N PHE A 120 -3.53 -16.50 -14.08
CA PHE A 120 -2.52 -16.24 -13.04
C PHE A 120 -1.55 -15.12 -13.42
N LEU A 121 -1.19 -14.30 -12.42
CA LEU A 121 -0.07 -13.37 -12.46
C LEU A 121 1.24 -14.16 -12.24
N GLY A 122 2.24 -13.96 -13.09
CA GLY A 122 3.54 -14.63 -12.99
C GLY A 122 4.32 -14.19 -11.75
N SER A 123 5.26 -15.02 -11.28
CA SER A 123 6.07 -14.76 -10.07
C SER A 123 6.80 -13.41 -10.11
N VAL A 124 7.40 -13.07 -11.26
CA VAL A 124 8.10 -11.80 -11.46
C VAL A 124 7.13 -10.61 -11.36
N SER A 125 6.01 -10.66 -12.10
CA SER A 125 5.01 -9.59 -12.06
C SER A 125 4.36 -9.42 -10.69
N SER A 126 4.07 -10.52 -9.97
CA SER A 126 3.55 -10.47 -8.59
C SER A 126 4.57 -9.85 -7.65
N GLY A 127 5.83 -10.29 -7.71
CA GLY A 127 6.89 -9.77 -6.85
C GLY A 127 7.20 -8.30 -7.11
N VAL A 128 7.13 -7.85 -8.37
CA VAL A 128 7.27 -6.43 -8.72
C VAL A 128 6.04 -5.65 -8.21
N LEU A 129 4.83 -6.14 -8.42
CA LEU A 129 3.60 -5.50 -7.96
C LEU A 129 3.56 -5.28 -6.43
N GLU A 130 4.02 -6.26 -5.65
CA GLU A 130 4.08 -6.18 -4.20
C GLU A 130 5.15 -5.22 -3.66
N ARG A 131 6.20 -4.93 -4.43
CA ARG A 131 7.41 -4.24 -3.91
C ARG A 131 7.72 -2.92 -4.61
N ALA A 132 7.26 -2.71 -5.83
CA ALA A 132 7.52 -1.50 -6.62
C ALA A 132 6.91 -0.28 -5.96
N ARG A 133 7.68 0.81 -5.81
CA ARG A 133 7.21 2.08 -5.21
C ARG A 133 6.80 3.12 -6.27
N THR A 134 6.21 2.65 -7.36
CA THR A 134 5.78 3.48 -8.50
C THR A 134 4.53 2.88 -9.14
N HIS A 135 3.86 3.62 -10.02
CA HIS A 135 2.69 3.12 -10.75
C HIS A 135 3.08 1.89 -11.58
N MET A 136 2.14 0.97 -11.78
CA MET A 136 2.39 -0.24 -12.55
C MET A 136 1.24 -0.51 -13.53
N LEU A 137 1.56 -0.80 -14.79
CA LEU A 137 0.62 -1.27 -15.80
C LEU A 137 0.92 -2.73 -16.10
N ILE A 138 -0.05 -3.58 -15.85
CA ILE A 138 -0.01 -5.02 -16.10
C ILE A 138 -0.90 -5.32 -17.30
N THR A 139 -0.36 -6.01 -18.30
CA THR A 139 -1.06 -6.35 -19.54
C THR A 139 -1.27 -7.86 -19.65
N HIS A 140 -2.46 -8.27 -20.05
CA HIS A 140 -2.81 -9.68 -20.27
C HIS A 140 -2.83 -9.93 -21.79
N ALA A 141 -2.17 -10.99 -22.27
CA ALA A 141 -1.91 -11.22 -23.71
C ALA A 141 -3.16 -11.34 -24.62
N ARG A 142 -4.37 -11.43 -24.05
CA ARG A 142 -5.65 -11.52 -24.80
C ARG A 142 -6.14 -10.21 -25.42
N VAL A 143 -5.46 -9.09 -25.22
CA VAL A 143 -5.86 -7.76 -25.76
C VAL A 143 -6.00 -7.75 -27.30
N SER A 144 -5.52 -8.76 -28.02
CA SER A 144 -5.54 -8.80 -29.49
C SER A 144 -6.85 -9.28 -30.16
N GLY A 145 -7.92 -9.61 -29.41
CA GLY A 145 -9.17 -10.17 -29.97
C GLY A 145 -10.22 -9.15 -30.41
N ASP A 146 -10.71 -8.32 -29.48
CA ASP A 146 -11.98 -7.55 -29.66
C ASP A 146 -11.83 -6.02 -29.65
N THR A 147 -10.62 -5.46 -29.47
CA THR A 147 -10.44 -4.02 -29.18
C THR A 147 -9.67 -3.23 -30.23
N LYS A 148 -9.56 -3.74 -31.47
CA LYS A 148 -8.81 -3.04 -32.55
C LYS A 148 -9.26 -1.59 -32.80
N GLU A 149 -10.45 -1.20 -32.36
CA GLU A 149 -11.02 0.14 -32.57
C GLU A 149 -10.75 1.13 -31.42
N ARG A 150 -10.26 0.69 -30.24
CA ARG A 150 -10.15 1.54 -29.06
C ARG A 150 -8.76 1.52 -28.44
N THR A 151 -8.26 2.70 -28.05
CA THR A 151 -6.97 2.85 -27.35
C THR A 151 -7.08 2.51 -25.86
N LEU A 152 -5.96 2.14 -25.24
CA LEU A 152 -5.84 1.72 -23.83
C LEU A 152 -6.57 2.63 -22.83
N PHE A 153 -6.46 3.95 -22.97
CA PHE A 153 -7.06 4.94 -22.06
C PHE A 153 -8.38 5.54 -22.57
N SER A 154 -9.05 4.91 -23.55
CA SER A 154 -10.30 5.43 -24.13
C SER A 154 -11.51 5.22 -23.23
N ARG A 155 -11.62 4.07 -22.55
CA ARG A 155 -12.70 3.76 -21.60
C ARG A 155 -12.15 3.09 -20.35
N VAL A 156 -11.95 3.85 -19.28
CA VAL A 156 -11.29 3.37 -18.06
C VAL A 156 -12.30 3.08 -16.97
N LEU A 157 -12.30 1.84 -16.46
CA LEU A 157 -13.04 1.47 -15.27
C LEU A 157 -12.19 1.75 -14.02
N CYS A 158 -12.78 2.46 -13.06
CA CYS A 158 -12.16 2.84 -11.81
C CYS A 158 -13.02 2.35 -10.63
N PRO A 159 -12.57 1.32 -9.91
CA PRO A 159 -13.17 0.94 -8.64
C PRO A 159 -12.96 2.05 -7.61
N VAL A 160 -14.01 2.41 -6.89
CA VAL A 160 -14.00 3.46 -5.86
C VAL A 160 -14.62 2.94 -4.58
N ASP A 161 -13.84 2.94 -3.50
CA ASP A 161 -14.26 2.63 -2.14
C ASP A 161 -14.42 3.90 -1.28
N PHE A 162 -14.41 5.08 -1.91
CA PHE A 162 -14.46 6.41 -1.29
C PHE A 162 -13.33 6.72 -0.30
N SER A 163 -12.29 5.87 -0.22
CA SER A 163 -11.08 6.15 0.53
C SER A 163 -10.19 7.17 -0.19
N LYS A 164 -9.28 7.81 0.55
CA LYS A 164 -8.32 8.76 0.00
C LYS A 164 -7.51 8.19 -1.19
N PRO A 165 -6.99 6.95 -1.15
CA PRO A 165 -6.37 6.32 -2.32
C PRO A 165 -7.26 6.26 -3.58
N SER A 166 -8.51 5.82 -3.47
CA SER A 166 -9.38 5.70 -4.66
C SER A 166 -9.78 7.06 -5.21
N LEU A 167 -9.99 8.06 -4.35
CA LEU A 167 -10.24 9.44 -4.75
C LEU A 167 -9.05 10.09 -5.47
N GLN A 168 -7.82 9.71 -5.12
CA GLN A 168 -6.63 10.15 -5.85
C GLN A 168 -6.57 9.55 -7.26
N VAL A 169 -7.02 8.31 -7.46
CA VAL A 169 -7.15 7.72 -8.81
C VAL A 169 -8.20 8.47 -9.63
N VAL A 170 -9.34 8.82 -9.02
CA VAL A 170 -10.36 9.68 -9.66
C VAL A 170 -9.76 11.02 -10.10
N SER A 171 -9.01 11.70 -9.22
CA SER A 171 -8.30 12.94 -9.57
C SER A 171 -7.30 12.74 -10.72
N MET A 172 -6.63 11.59 -10.74
CA MET A 172 -5.69 11.21 -11.79
C MET A 172 -6.37 11.05 -13.15
N LEU A 173 -7.52 10.37 -13.22
CA LEU A 173 -8.32 10.23 -14.44
C LEU A 173 -8.68 11.59 -15.06
N ARG A 174 -9.05 12.56 -14.21
CA ARG A 174 -9.33 13.94 -14.63
C ARG A 174 -8.10 14.60 -15.26
N ARG A 175 -6.92 14.43 -14.65
CA ARG A 175 -5.65 15.00 -15.14
C ARG A 175 -5.23 14.37 -16.47
N LEU A 176 -5.51 13.07 -16.66
CA LEU A 176 -5.24 12.34 -17.90
C LEU A 176 -6.25 12.66 -19.01
N ARG A 177 -7.37 13.33 -18.70
CA ARG A 177 -8.46 13.64 -19.63
C ARG A 177 -9.01 12.39 -20.33
N VAL A 178 -9.21 11.33 -19.55
CA VAL A 178 -9.82 10.09 -20.04
C VAL A 178 -11.23 10.40 -20.57
N PRO A 179 -11.56 10.06 -21.83
CA PRO A 179 -12.80 10.49 -22.46
C PRO A 179 -14.03 9.70 -21.98
N GLU A 180 -13.89 8.43 -21.61
CA GLU A 180 -14.95 7.64 -20.99
C GLU A 180 -14.45 7.03 -19.68
N VAL A 181 -15.10 7.36 -18.56
CA VAL A 181 -14.78 6.84 -17.23
C VAL A 181 -15.97 6.06 -16.69
N ILE A 182 -15.72 4.90 -16.10
CA ILE A 182 -16.73 4.09 -15.42
C ILE A 182 -16.33 4.01 -13.96
N LEU A 183 -17.10 4.65 -13.08
CA LEU A 183 -16.89 4.54 -11.64
C LEU A 183 -17.72 3.37 -11.10
N VAL A 184 -17.06 2.36 -10.51
CA VAL A 184 -17.75 1.23 -9.90
C VAL A 184 -17.53 1.21 -8.39
N HIS A 185 -18.62 1.07 -7.63
CA HIS A 185 -18.57 0.78 -6.20
C HIS A 185 -19.16 -0.61 -5.94
N VAL A 186 -18.42 -1.46 -5.23
CA VAL A 186 -18.91 -2.78 -4.82
C VAL A 186 -19.30 -2.75 -3.36
N VAL A 187 -20.57 -3.04 -3.08
CA VAL A 187 -21.12 -3.18 -1.73
C VAL A 187 -20.89 -4.62 -1.26
N THR A 188 -20.16 -4.78 -0.15
CA THR A 188 -19.85 -6.09 0.44
C THR A 188 -20.66 -6.32 1.74
N GLY A 189 -21.07 -7.57 1.97
CA GLY A 189 -21.62 -8.06 3.25
C GLY A 189 -23.14 -8.17 3.31
N ASP A 190 -23.63 -8.83 4.37
CA ASP A 190 -25.04 -9.17 4.57
C ASP A 190 -25.67 -8.14 5.53
N GLY A 191 -26.59 -7.29 5.05
CA GLY A 191 -27.20 -6.23 5.88
C GLY A 191 -28.20 -5.35 5.14
N GLU A 192 -28.45 -4.12 5.62
CA GLU A 192 -29.34 -3.10 5.00
C GLU A 192 -28.78 -2.60 3.65
N THR A 193 -28.79 -3.49 2.67
CA THR A 193 -28.20 -3.32 1.35
C THR A 193 -28.77 -2.10 0.62
N ASP A 194 -30.06 -1.80 0.78
CA ASP A 194 -30.70 -0.66 0.10
C ASP A 194 -30.14 0.70 0.56
N ILE A 195 -29.90 0.88 1.87
CA ILE A 195 -29.33 2.13 2.40
C ILE A 195 -27.89 2.29 1.92
N LYS A 196 -27.08 1.21 1.98
CA LYS A 196 -25.69 1.22 1.48
C LYS A 196 -25.63 1.51 -0.02
N ILE A 197 -26.53 0.91 -0.81
CA ILE A 197 -26.64 1.17 -2.25
C ILE A 197 -27.02 2.63 -2.51
N GLN A 198 -27.97 3.18 -1.77
CA GLN A 198 -28.41 4.56 -1.98
C GLN A 198 -27.33 5.58 -1.59
N ASP A 199 -26.60 5.36 -0.49
CA ASP A 199 -25.42 6.16 -0.13
C ASP A 199 -24.33 6.06 -1.20
N ALA A 200 -24.03 4.84 -1.68
CA ALA A 200 -23.07 4.62 -2.76
C ALA A 200 -23.47 5.37 -4.05
N LYS A 201 -24.73 5.28 -4.49
CA LYS A 201 -25.25 6.03 -5.65
C LYS A 201 -25.09 7.53 -5.48
N THR A 202 -25.40 8.05 -4.29
CA THR A 202 -25.29 9.48 -3.99
C THR A 202 -23.83 9.95 -4.07
N ARG A 203 -22.90 9.21 -3.46
CA ARG A 203 -21.47 9.53 -3.49
C ARG A 203 -20.88 9.39 -4.90
N LEU A 204 -21.25 8.36 -5.64
CA LEU A 204 -20.85 8.17 -7.04
C LEU A 204 -21.34 9.33 -7.92
N SER A 205 -22.60 9.75 -7.78
CA SER A 205 -23.13 10.91 -8.53
C SER A 205 -22.36 12.19 -8.23
N ALA A 206 -21.94 12.39 -6.97
CA ALA A 206 -21.08 13.53 -6.60
C ALA A 206 -19.69 13.46 -7.26
N LEU A 207 -19.10 12.27 -7.39
CA LEU A 207 -17.83 12.08 -8.11
C LEU A 207 -18.00 12.24 -9.62
N GLN A 208 -19.09 11.72 -10.18
CA GLN A 208 -19.47 11.85 -11.58
C GLN A 208 -19.49 13.33 -11.98
N LYS A 209 -20.26 14.16 -11.27
CA LYS A 209 -20.34 15.61 -11.51
C LYS A 209 -18.99 16.34 -11.42
N LYS A 210 -18.06 15.85 -10.58
CA LYS A 210 -16.71 16.43 -10.43
C LYS A 210 -15.76 16.04 -11.57
N LEU A 211 -16.02 14.91 -12.22
CA LEU A 211 -15.23 14.39 -13.33
C LEU A 211 -15.76 14.83 -14.69
N GLU A 212 -17.08 14.92 -14.83
CA GLU A 212 -17.75 15.34 -16.06
C GLU A 212 -17.26 16.73 -16.50
N GLY A 213 -17.08 16.87 -17.80
CA GLY A 213 -16.59 18.09 -18.42
C GLY A 213 -16.52 17.93 -19.94
N PRO A 214 -16.12 18.97 -20.67
CA PRO A 214 -16.01 18.90 -22.12
C PRO A 214 -15.15 17.72 -22.58
N GLY A 215 -15.74 16.80 -23.35
CA GLY A 215 -15.06 15.61 -23.88
C GLY A 215 -14.88 14.45 -22.90
N VAL A 216 -15.47 14.51 -21.70
CA VAL A 216 -15.42 13.43 -20.69
C VAL A 216 -16.83 12.97 -20.35
N ARG A 217 -17.12 11.69 -20.62
CA ARG A 217 -18.35 11.00 -20.21
C ARG A 217 -18.06 10.13 -19.01
N VAL A 218 -18.94 10.15 -18.02
CA VAL A 218 -18.79 9.36 -16.81
C VAL A 218 -20.03 8.52 -16.58
N GLU A 219 -19.84 7.21 -16.44
CA GLU A 219 -20.86 6.22 -16.08
C GLU A 219 -20.62 5.78 -14.63
N THR A 220 -21.68 5.49 -13.89
CA THR A 220 -21.58 5.02 -12.49
C THR A 220 -22.30 3.70 -12.31
N LEU A 221 -21.65 2.75 -11.65
CA LEU A 221 -22.18 1.42 -11.36
C LEU A 221 -22.07 1.11 -9.87
N VAL A 222 -23.13 0.54 -9.31
CA VAL A 222 -23.12 -0.06 -7.98
C VAL A 222 -23.39 -1.54 -8.15
N ALA A 223 -22.44 -2.36 -7.69
CA ALA A 223 -22.54 -3.82 -7.70
C ALA A 223 -22.60 -4.35 -6.27
N GLY A 224 -23.16 -5.54 -6.08
CA GLY A 224 -23.22 -6.22 -4.78
C GLY A 224 -22.61 -7.61 -4.92
N GLY A 225 -21.58 -7.91 -4.12
CA GLY A 225 -20.86 -9.18 -4.23
C GLY A 225 -19.41 -9.09 -3.80
N ALA A 226 -18.61 -10.07 -4.24
CA ALA A 226 -17.17 -10.08 -4.00
C ALA A 226 -16.47 -9.04 -4.89
N ALA A 227 -15.75 -8.10 -4.27
CA ALA A 227 -15.18 -6.94 -4.96
C ALA A 227 -14.38 -7.28 -6.22
N VAL A 228 -13.51 -8.30 -6.17
CA VAL A 228 -12.67 -8.69 -7.31
C VAL A 228 -13.51 -9.17 -8.49
N ASP A 229 -14.50 -10.03 -8.21
CA ASP A 229 -15.34 -10.65 -9.23
C ASP A 229 -16.23 -9.61 -9.90
N GLU A 230 -16.88 -8.75 -9.10
CA GLU A 230 -17.74 -7.68 -9.59
C GLU A 230 -16.97 -6.64 -10.42
N ILE A 231 -15.75 -6.27 -10.01
CA ILE A 231 -14.89 -5.35 -10.78
C ILE A 231 -14.49 -5.98 -12.13
N CYS A 232 -14.10 -7.25 -12.14
CA CYS A 232 -13.70 -7.94 -13.37
C CYS A 232 -14.89 -8.11 -14.32
N THR A 233 -16.06 -8.49 -13.80
CA THR A 233 -17.30 -8.63 -14.57
C THR A 233 -17.73 -7.28 -15.16
N ALA A 234 -17.79 -6.23 -14.35
CA ALA A 234 -18.15 -4.89 -14.83
C ALA A 234 -17.18 -4.40 -15.92
N ALA A 235 -15.89 -4.70 -15.83
CA ALA A 235 -14.91 -4.30 -16.86
C ALA A 235 -15.18 -4.97 -18.21
N GLU A 236 -15.65 -6.21 -18.22
CA GLU A 236 -16.02 -6.92 -19.44
C GLU A 236 -17.37 -6.46 -20.00
N GLU A 237 -18.41 -6.40 -19.17
CA GLU A 237 -19.78 -6.04 -19.58
C GLU A 237 -19.87 -4.61 -20.13
N THR A 238 -19.09 -3.71 -19.55
CA THR A 238 -19.02 -2.32 -20.01
C THR A 238 -18.02 -2.10 -21.15
N GLY A 239 -17.25 -3.11 -21.54
CA GLY A 239 -16.22 -2.98 -22.56
C GLY A 239 -15.13 -1.98 -22.19
N ALA A 240 -14.71 -1.96 -20.93
CA ALA A 240 -13.58 -1.14 -20.49
C ALA A 240 -12.29 -1.54 -21.23
N THR A 241 -11.45 -0.57 -21.57
CA THR A 241 -10.13 -0.81 -22.18
C THR A 241 -9.01 -0.95 -21.15
N LEU A 242 -9.25 -0.47 -19.93
CA LEU A 242 -8.31 -0.50 -18.81
C LEU A 242 -9.07 -0.49 -17.49
N ILE A 243 -8.59 -1.24 -16.50
CA ILE A 243 -8.99 -1.07 -15.10
C ILE A 243 -7.90 -0.25 -14.41
N MET A 244 -8.26 0.86 -13.76
CA MET A 244 -7.33 1.72 -13.02
C MET A 244 -7.76 1.82 -11.57
N LEU A 245 -6.90 1.39 -10.65
CA LEU A 245 -7.26 1.27 -9.22
C LEU A 245 -6.04 1.55 -8.33
N PRO A 246 -6.25 2.00 -7.07
CA PRO A 246 -5.14 2.24 -6.16
C PRO A 246 -4.51 0.92 -5.73
N ARG A 247 -3.22 0.97 -5.37
CA ARG A 247 -2.50 -0.17 -4.79
C ARG A 247 -3.08 -0.64 -3.45
N LEU A 248 -3.61 0.29 -2.66
CA LEU A 248 -4.08 0.05 -1.29
C LEU A 248 -5.54 0.50 -1.19
N GLY A 249 -6.37 -0.29 -0.51
CA GLY A 249 -7.75 0.06 -0.19
C GLY A 249 -7.88 0.82 1.12
N ARG A 250 -9.12 1.13 1.52
CA ARG A 250 -9.49 1.90 2.71
C ARG A 250 -8.77 1.50 4.01
N THR A 251 -8.54 0.23 4.26
CA THR A 251 -7.91 -0.27 5.50
C THR A 251 -6.40 -0.43 5.37
N ASP A 252 -5.89 -0.54 4.14
CA ASP A 252 -4.52 -1.00 3.90
C ASP A 252 -3.52 0.15 3.87
N TYR A 253 -3.98 1.37 3.56
CA TYR A 253 -3.08 2.50 3.31
C TYR A 253 -2.54 3.15 4.59
N ILE A 254 -3.17 2.88 5.73
CA ILE A 254 -2.70 3.30 7.06
C ILE A 254 -1.91 2.19 7.79
N THR A 255 -1.93 0.96 7.28
CA THR A 255 -1.22 -0.21 7.83
C THR A 255 0.03 -0.56 7.01
N ASN A 256 0.83 -1.54 7.46
CA ASN A 256 2.03 -2.01 6.75
C ASN A 256 1.76 -2.99 5.59
N THR A 257 0.57 -2.94 4.99
CA THR A 257 0.17 -3.85 3.90
C THR A 257 0.95 -3.56 2.61
N PRO A 258 1.62 -4.54 2.00
CA PRO A 258 2.33 -4.34 0.74
C PRO A 258 1.38 -4.02 -0.42
N ILE A 259 0.27 -4.73 -0.58
CA ILE A 259 -0.74 -4.48 -1.61
C ILE A 259 -2.11 -4.90 -1.07
N GLY A 260 -3.15 -4.12 -1.40
CA GLY A 260 -4.52 -4.44 -0.99
C GLY A 260 -5.06 -5.67 -1.70
N SER A 261 -5.93 -6.43 -1.03
CA SER A 261 -6.48 -7.69 -1.55
C SER A 261 -7.24 -7.50 -2.86
N THR A 262 -8.02 -6.43 -2.99
CA THR A 262 -8.72 -6.09 -4.24
C THR A 262 -7.75 -5.78 -5.37
N ALA A 263 -6.70 -5.00 -5.11
CA ALA A 263 -5.71 -4.63 -6.13
C ALA A 263 -4.95 -5.86 -6.64
N ALA A 264 -4.50 -6.73 -5.72
CA ALA A 264 -3.83 -7.98 -6.06
C ALA A 264 -4.77 -8.96 -6.80
N GLY A 265 -6.02 -9.08 -6.34
CA GLY A 265 -7.03 -9.95 -6.94
C GLY A 265 -7.38 -9.53 -8.37
N VAL A 266 -7.63 -8.24 -8.59
CA VAL A 266 -7.93 -7.68 -9.92
C VAL A 266 -6.73 -7.85 -10.85
N ALA A 267 -5.51 -7.53 -10.40
CA ALA A 267 -4.29 -7.73 -11.20
C ALA A 267 -4.06 -9.20 -11.61
N LYS A 268 -4.56 -10.15 -10.82
CA LYS A 268 -4.45 -11.58 -11.10
C LYS A 268 -5.55 -12.08 -12.05
N GLN A 269 -6.79 -11.63 -11.86
CA GLN A 269 -7.97 -12.23 -12.49
C GLN A 269 -8.50 -11.46 -13.71
N ALA A 270 -8.22 -10.15 -13.80
CA ALA A 270 -8.75 -9.31 -14.87
C ALA A 270 -8.29 -9.79 -16.25
N ARG A 271 -9.20 -9.69 -17.23
CA ARG A 271 -8.89 -9.93 -18.65
C ARG A 271 -8.47 -8.64 -19.38
N ARG A 272 -8.79 -7.48 -18.79
CA ARG A 272 -8.33 -6.16 -19.25
C ARG A 272 -6.96 -5.83 -18.66
N PRO A 273 -6.17 -4.97 -19.33
CA PRO A 273 -5.01 -4.35 -18.70
C PRO A 273 -5.39 -3.69 -17.37
N VAL A 274 -4.48 -3.72 -16.40
CA VAL A 274 -4.69 -3.20 -15.05
C VAL A 274 -3.60 -2.18 -14.73
N CYS A 275 -3.98 -0.93 -14.48
CA CYS A 275 -3.07 0.12 -14.04
C CYS A 275 -3.24 0.35 -12.53
N ILE A 276 -2.26 -0.14 -11.78
CA ILE A 276 -2.16 0.01 -10.33
C ILE A 276 -1.49 1.32 -10.01
N ILE A 277 -2.20 2.17 -9.29
CA ILE A 277 -1.73 3.50 -8.93
C ILE A 277 -1.07 3.44 -7.55
N PHE A 278 0.20 3.82 -7.50
CA PHE A 278 0.94 4.13 -6.30
C PHE A 278 0.90 5.64 -6.01
N PRO A 279 -0.16 6.19 -5.41
CA PRO A 279 -0.19 7.61 -5.15
C PRO A 279 0.70 7.96 -3.95
N ALA A 280 1.24 9.18 -3.94
CA ALA A 280 1.77 9.77 -2.72
C ALA A 280 0.59 10.10 -1.79
N LEU A 281 0.54 9.47 -0.62
CA LEU A 281 -0.49 9.68 0.39
C LEU A 281 0.11 10.51 1.52
N ASP A 282 -0.29 11.79 1.57
CA ASP A 282 0.00 12.64 2.73
C ASP A 282 -1.01 12.31 3.82
N LEU A 283 -0.63 11.47 4.78
CA LEU A 283 -1.52 11.06 5.86
C LEU A 283 -1.76 12.20 6.84
N GLU A 284 -3.02 12.47 7.16
CA GLU A 284 -3.36 13.36 8.27
C GLU A 284 -3.06 12.65 9.59
N ILE A 285 -2.15 13.22 10.39
CA ILE A 285 -1.77 12.67 11.69
C ILE A 285 -2.08 13.72 12.76
N ALA A 286 -2.96 13.37 13.70
CA ALA A 286 -3.25 14.17 14.88
C ALA A 286 -2.76 13.44 16.13
N VAL A 287 -2.17 14.17 17.06
CA VAL A 287 -1.73 13.64 18.36
C VAL A 287 -2.37 14.48 19.45
N ARG A 288 -3.14 13.85 20.33
CA ARG A 288 -3.92 14.58 21.35
C ARG A 288 -4.32 13.69 22.52
N GLU A 289 -4.68 14.35 23.61
CA GLU A 289 -5.44 13.72 24.69
C GLU A 289 -6.86 13.39 24.19
N LEU A 290 -7.35 12.21 24.58
CA LEU A 290 -8.73 11.78 24.32
C LEU A 290 -9.66 12.48 25.30
N ARG A 291 -10.85 12.85 24.83
CA ARG A 291 -11.95 13.24 25.71
C ARG A 291 -12.50 12.01 26.40
N LYS A 292 -13.15 12.21 27.55
CA LYS A 292 -13.69 11.10 28.35
C LYS A 292 -14.69 10.25 27.56
N GLU A 293 -15.45 10.87 26.67
CA GLU A 293 -16.43 10.20 25.81
C GLU A 293 -15.78 9.33 24.71
N GLU A 294 -14.48 9.51 24.47
CA GLU A 294 -13.71 8.79 23.46
C GLU A 294 -12.94 7.59 24.04
N PHE A 295 -13.04 7.33 25.34
CA PHE A 295 -12.28 6.26 26.00
C PHE A 295 -12.59 4.87 25.44
N THR A 296 -13.80 4.65 24.93
CA THR A 296 -14.18 3.43 24.23
C THR A 296 -13.29 3.14 23.01
N LEU A 297 -12.78 4.16 22.33
CA LEU A 297 -11.83 3.98 21.22
C LEU A 297 -10.49 3.39 21.71
N ALA A 298 -10.03 3.80 22.90
CA ALA A 298 -8.81 3.26 23.49
C ALA A 298 -9.02 1.82 23.97
N GLU A 299 -10.20 1.52 24.52
CA GLU A 299 -10.59 0.17 24.92
C GLU A 299 -10.64 -0.78 23.71
N GLU A 300 -11.20 -0.35 22.57
CA GLU A 300 -11.17 -1.09 21.31
C GLU A 300 -9.74 -1.46 20.88
N VAL A 301 -8.80 -0.53 21.02
CA VAL A 301 -7.38 -0.75 20.73
C VAL A 301 -6.74 -1.73 21.74
N TRP A 302 -7.20 -1.75 22.99
CA TRP A 302 -6.74 -2.68 24.04
C TRP A 302 -7.49 -4.02 24.10
N VAL A 303 -8.52 -4.27 23.28
CA VAL A 303 -9.28 -5.54 23.31
C VAL A 303 -8.34 -6.76 23.20
N HIS A 304 -7.27 -6.64 22.42
CA HIS A 304 -6.26 -7.69 22.24
C HIS A 304 -5.12 -7.65 23.27
N TYR A 305 -5.12 -6.68 24.18
CA TYR A 305 -4.11 -6.44 25.21
C TYR A 305 -4.74 -6.27 26.60
N HIS A 306 -4.93 -7.39 27.31
CA HIS A 306 -5.40 -7.45 28.70
C HIS A 306 -6.80 -6.90 28.99
N GLN A 307 -7.64 -6.63 27.98
CA GLN A 307 -9.03 -6.16 28.15
C GLN A 307 -9.14 -4.98 29.14
N GLN A 308 -8.20 -4.04 29.05
CA GLN A 308 -8.14 -2.93 29.99
C GLN A 308 -9.33 -1.99 29.79
N THR A 309 -9.97 -1.59 30.89
CA THR A 309 -10.96 -0.50 30.90
C THR A 309 -10.32 0.79 31.38
N ALA A 310 -10.77 1.90 30.82
CA ALA A 310 -10.34 3.22 31.25
C ALA A 310 -11.27 3.77 32.33
N ASP A 311 -10.72 4.44 33.33
CA ASP A 311 -11.47 5.14 34.36
C ASP A 311 -11.46 6.66 34.09
N PRO A 312 -12.59 7.26 33.67
CA PRO A 312 -12.66 8.70 33.39
C PRO A 312 -12.38 9.62 34.59
N ALA A 313 -12.34 9.09 35.82
CA ALA A 313 -12.01 9.85 37.02
C ALA A 313 -10.49 9.97 37.24
N THR A 314 -9.72 8.95 36.86
CA THR A 314 -8.29 8.84 37.21
C THR A 314 -7.37 8.74 36.00
N ASP A 315 -7.87 8.32 34.84
CA ASP A 315 -7.09 8.10 33.64
C ASP A 315 -7.08 9.32 32.71
N ARG A 316 -5.90 9.64 32.21
CA ARG A 316 -5.68 10.49 31.04
C ARG A 316 -5.11 9.61 29.95
N ILE A 317 -5.70 9.61 28.77
CA ILE A 317 -5.19 8.79 27.65
C ILE A 317 -4.92 9.66 26.44
N PHE A 318 -3.77 9.42 25.85
CA PHE A 318 -3.22 10.12 24.71
C PHE A 318 -3.23 9.20 23.52
N GLY A 319 -3.58 9.73 22.37
CA GLY A 319 -3.75 8.97 21.14
C GLY A 319 -3.08 9.61 19.95
N VAL A 320 -2.56 8.76 19.06
CA VAL A 320 -2.23 9.14 17.69
C VAL A 320 -3.37 8.70 16.79
N PHE A 321 -3.95 9.65 16.08
CA PHE A 321 -4.96 9.44 15.07
C PHE A 321 -4.33 9.57 13.69
N VAL A 322 -4.60 8.62 12.80
CA VAL A 322 -4.19 8.64 11.39
C VAL A 322 -5.45 8.56 10.55
N GLU A 323 -5.74 9.60 9.77
CA GLU A 323 -6.97 9.72 8.97
C GLU A 323 -8.24 9.49 9.83
N GLY A 324 -8.20 9.97 11.08
CA GLY A 324 -9.29 9.83 12.06
C GLY A 324 -9.34 8.50 12.82
N SER A 325 -8.54 7.48 12.45
CA SER A 325 -8.46 6.21 13.16
C SER A 325 -7.42 6.27 14.29
N LEU A 326 -7.76 5.82 15.49
CA LEU A 326 -6.84 5.73 16.62
C LEU A 326 -5.87 4.55 16.42
N VAL A 327 -4.58 4.83 16.23
CA VAL A 327 -3.56 3.80 15.87
C VAL A 327 -2.52 3.55 16.95
N SER A 328 -2.47 4.38 17.98
CA SER A 328 -1.60 4.20 19.14
C SER A 328 -2.17 4.93 20.34
N VAL A 329 -2.02 4.35 21.52
CA VAL A 329 -2.52 4.88 22.79
C VAL A 329 -1.44 4.83 23.87
N ALA A 330 -1.48 5.76 24.81
CA ALA A 330 -0.71 5.75 26.04
C ALA A 330 -1.61 6.28 27.16
N ARG A 331 -1.66 5.59 28.30
CA ARG A 331 -2.43 6.02 29.46
C ARG A 331 -1.50 6.51 30.55
N CYS A 332 -1.87 7.63 31.16
CA CYS A 332 -1.36 8.11 32.43
C CYS A 332 -2.47 7.94 33.47
N ARG A 333 -2.26 7.07 34.46
CA ARG A 333 -3.19 6.87 35.56
C ARG A 333 -2.76 7.67 36.76
N ALA A 334 -3.69 8.43 37.33
CA ALA A 334 -3.48 9.11 38.60
C ALA A 334 -3.68 8.15 39.77
N HIS A 335 -2.71 8.12 40.66
CA HIS A 335 -2.78 7.47 41.97
C HIS A 335 -2.67 8.51 43.08
N PRO A 336 -3.08 8.20 44.33
CA PRO A 336 -2.94 9.13 45.45
C PRO A 336 -1.51 9.60 45.72
N ASP A 337 -0.50 8.79 45.37
CA ASP A 337 0.91 8.99 45.66
C ASP A 337 1.79 9.10 44.40
N GLY A 338 1.20 9.28 43.21
CA GLY A 338 1.97 9.49 41.99
C GLY A 338 1.19 9.32 40.70
N LEU A 339 1.88 9.53 39.57
CA LEU A 339 1.35 9.28 38.23
C LEU A 339 2.04 8.05 37.63
N GLU A 340 1.26 7.16 37.04
CA GLU A 340 1.75 5.95 36.40
C GLU A 340 1.52 6.00 34.88
N VAL A 341 2.56 5.81 34.09
CA VAL A 341 2.43 5.53 32.66
C VAL A 341 2.19 4.04 32.48
N ASP A 342 1.05 3.71 31.91
CA ASP A 342 0.58 2.35 31.73
C ASP A 342 -0.16 2.19 30.40
N GLY A 343 -0.18 0.99 29.82
CA GLY A 343 -0.97 0.72 28.62
C GLY A 343 -0.51 1.45 27.35
N VAL A 344 0.80 1.68 27.19
CA VAL A 344 1.35 2.16 25.91
C VAL A 344 1.26 1.06 24.87
N PHE A 345 0.38 1.23 23.88
CA PHE A 345 0.09 0.20 22.90
C PHE A 345 0.01 0.76 21.48
N THR A 346 0.54 -0.02 20.54
CA THR A 346 0.40 0.19 19.09
C THR A 346 0.12 -1.17 18.47
N PRO A 347 -1.06 -1.38 17.86
CA PRO A 347 -1.36 -2.61 17.14
C PRO A 347 -0.30 -2.94 16.11
N THR A 348 -0.04 -4.24 15.90
CA THR A 348 1.09 -4.76 15.10
C THR A 348 1.13 -4.17 13.69
N GLU A 349 -0.03 -3.99 13.07
CA GLU A 349 -0.23 -3.43 11.74
C GLU A 349 0.18 -1.95 11.59
N TYR A 350 0.30 -1.21 12.71
CA TYR A 350 0.71 0.20 12.75
C TYR A 350 2.14 0.41 13.29
N ARG A 351 2.85 -0.66 13.67
CA ARG A 351 4.21 -0.56 14.23
C ARG A 351 5.25 -0.12 13.19
N GLY A 352 6.40 0.35 13.66
CA GLY A 352 7.51 0.78 12.80
C GLY A 352 7.38 2.19 12.22
N ARG A 353 6.30 2.93 12.56
CA ARG A 353 6.02 4.29 12.04
C ARG A 353 6.28 5.41 13.04
N GLY A 354 6.80 5.07 14.22
CA GLY A 354 7.06 6.03 15.30
C GLY A 354 5.81 6.54 16.02
N TYR A 355 4.63 5.91 15.83
CA TYR A 355 3.40 6.33 16.52
C TYR A 355 3.51 6.20 18.03
N ALA A 356 4.00 5.05 18.55
CA ALA A 356 4.27 4.89 19.99
C ALA A 356 5.11 6.04 20.57
N LYS A 357 6.15 6.45 19.85
CA LYS A 357 6.99 7.58 20.25
C LYS A 357 6.19 8.87 20.35
N ARG A 358 5.42 9.21 19.32
CA ARG A 358 4.55 10.41 19.31
C ARG A 358 3.53 10.40 20.44
N THR A 359 2.96 9.24 20.76
CA THR A 359 1.98 9.10 21.84
C THR A 359 2.61 9.33 23.21
N VAL A 360 3.79 8.75 23.46
CA VAL A 360 4.53 8.94 24.71
C VAL A 360 5.04 10.39 24.82
N ASP A 361 5.53 10.99 23.74
CA ASP A 361 5.92 12.40 23.70
C ASP A 361 4.75 13.31 24.12
N ALA A 362 3.54 13.06 23.60
CA ALA A 362 2.35 13.83 23.95
C ALA A 362 1.95 13.65 25.42
N LEU A 363 2.01 12.42 25.94
CA LEU A 363 1.74 12.14 27.35
C LEU A 363 2.74 12.89 28.24
N VAL A 364 4.03 12.73 28.00
CA VAL A 364 5.10 13.37 28.80
C VAL A 364 4.98 14.89 28.74
N ALA A 365 4.72 15.46 27.55
CA ALA A 365 4.52 16.89 27.40
C ALA A 365 3.31 17.40 28.21
N ALA A 366 2.22 16.64 28.23
CA ALA A 366 0.99 17.00 28.92
C ALA A 366 1.02 16.76 30.44
N CYS A 367 1.92 15.90 30.93
CA CYS A 367 2.24 15.74 32.35
C CYS A 367 3.27 16.77 32.84
N GLY A 368 3.96 17.47 31.93
CA GLY A 368 4.81 18.61 32.25
C GLY A 368 5.93 18.29 33.24
N ASN A 369 5.81 18.85 34.45
CA ASN A 369 6.81 18.73 35.52
C ASN A 369 6.48 17.67 36.56
N GLU A 370 5.42 16.88 36.37
CA GLU A 370 5.07 15.79 37.28
C GLU A 370 6.10 14.64 37.19
N THR A 371 6.34 13.97 38.31
CA THR A 371 7.12 12.72 38.33
C THR A 371 6.25 11.58 37.81
N LEU A 372 6.76 10.84 36.82
CA LEU A 372 6.06 9.71 36.22
C LEU A 372 6.75 8.41 36.59
N TYR A 373 5.97 7.38 36.91
CA TYR A 373 6.45 6.03 37.21
C TYR A 373 5.91 5.06 36.17
N MET A 374 6.63 3.96 35.92
CA MET A 374 6.13 2.90 35.05
C MET A 374 6.86 1.58 35.25
N HIS A 375 6.30 0.52 34.65
CA HIS A 375 6.98 -0.75 34.45
C HIS A 375 7.25 -0.94 32.96
N SER A 376 8.52 -1.07 32.58
CA SER A 376 8.92 -1.34 31.21
C SER A 376 9.39 -2.78 31.08
N THR A 377 9.05 -3.48 30.00
CA THR A 377 9.80 -4.69 29.64
C THR A 377 11.28 -4.34 29.40
N LEU A 378 12.19 -5.28 29.67
CA LEU A 378 13.64 -5.02 29.55
C LEU A 378 14.03 -4.50 28.14
N GLU A 379 13.39 -5.00 27.09
CA GLU A 379 13.65 -4.58 25.70
C GLU A 379 13.28 -3.11 25.43
N LEU A 380 12.34 -2.54 26.19
CA LEU A 380 11.84 -1.18 26.00
C LEU A 380 12.52 -0.15 26.93
N VAL A 381 13.43 -0.58 27.82
CA VAL A 381 14.15 0.34 28.73
C VAL A 381 14.87 1.45 27.95
N GLY A 382 15.56 1.09 26.86
CA GLY A 382 16.25 2.07 26.01
C GLY A 382 15.28 3.02 25.29
N PHE A 383 14.10 2.53 24.91
CA PHE A 383 13.05 3.35 24.29
C PHE A 383 12.53 4.39 25.28
N TYR A 384 12.11 3.98 26.49
CA TYR A 384 11.62 4.91 27.51
C TYR A 384 12.71 5.84 28.06
N GLY A 385 13.96 5.38 28.09
CA GLY A 385 15.12 6.20 28.38
C GLY A 385 15.23 7.44 27.49
N SER A 386 14.82 7.36 26.22
CA SER A 386 14.82 8.51 25.30
C SER A 386 13.83 9.63 25.68
N PHE A 387 12.88 9.36 26.58
CA PHE A 387 11.94 10.34 27.13
C PHE A 387 12.32 10.82 28.54
N GLY A 388 13.49 10.40 29.03
CA GLY A 388 14.04 10.78 30.34
C GLY A 388 13.67 9.85 31.49
N PHE A 389 13.10 8.67 31.21
CA PHE A 389 12.90 7.65 32.24
C PHE A 389 14.24 7.00 32.61
N VAL A 390 14.45 6.74 33.89
CA VAL A 390 15.62 6.02 34.42
C VAL A 390 15.15 4.81 35.20
N SER A 391 15.91 3.72 35.15
CA SER A 391 15.64 2.53 35.96
C SER A 391 15.77 2.86 37.44
N ILE A 392 14.82 2.37 38.24
CA ILE A 392 14.83 2.49 39.70
C ILE A 392 14.63 1.11 40.35
N PRO A 393 15.09 0.92 41.61
CA PRO A 393 14.68 -0.21 42.43
C PRO A 393 13.15 -0.24 42.63
N GLU A 394 12.56 -1.43 42.75
CA GLU A 394 11.12 -1.58 42.98
C GLU A 394 10.64 -0.92 44.30
N ASN A 395 11.50 -0.89 45.32
CA ASN A 395 11.20 -0.24 46.59
C ASN A 395 11.02 1.28 46.47
N ASP A 396 11.54 1.88 45.39
CA ASP A 396 11.44 3.31 45.12
C ASP A 396 10.14 3.69 44.37
N LEU A 397 9.32 2.70 43.99
CA LEU A 397 7.97 2.93 43.48
C LEU A 397 7.05 3.40 44.61
N PRO A 398 6.11 4.31 44.31
CA PRO A 398 5.04 4.67 45.23
C PRO A 398 4.24 3.43 45.66
N PRO A 399 3.87 3.30 46.95
CA PRO A 399 3.17 2.14 47.48
C PRO A 399 1.92 1.72 46.67
N THR A 400 1.09 2.65 46.22
CA THR A 400 -0.13 2.27 45.48
C THR A 400 0.15 1.78 44.06
N ILE A 401 1.17 2.34 43.40
CA ILE A 401 1.63 1.91 42.08
C ILE A 401 2.27 0.52 42.16
N ARG A 402 3.14 0.28 43.15
CA ARG A 402 3.76 -1.04 43.41
C ARG A 402 2.71 -2.10 43.72
N ALA A 403 1.69 -1.78 44.53
CA ALA A 403 0.63 -2.72 44.88
C ALA A 403 -0.18 -3.17 43.65
N ARG A 404 -0.49 -2.26 42.73
CA ARG A 404 -1.18 -2.58 41.47
C ARG A 404 -0.35 -3.51 40.58
N PHE A 405 0.96 -3.30 40.53
CA PHE A 405 1.87 -4.14 39.77
C PHE A 405 1.94 -5.57 40.34
N ASN A 406 2.05 -5.72 41.66
CA ASN A 406 2.07 -7.04 42.30
C ASN A 406 0.77 -7.83 42.09
N PHE A 407 -0.37 -7.13 42.01
CA PHE A 407 -1.65 -7.74 41.65
C PHE A 407 -1.67 -8.24 40.20
N ALA A 408 -1.11 -7.48 39.25
CA ALA A 408 -1.00 -7.88 37.85
C ALA A 408 0.01 -9.03 37.63
N MET A 409 1.05 -9.13 38.46
CA MET A 409 2.05 -10.20 38.40
C MET A 409 1.57 -11.58 38.88
N GLY A 410 0.50 -11.65 39.68
CA GLY A 410 -0.13 -12.94 40.02
C GLY A 410 -0.60 -13.73 38.79
N ASP A 411 -0.80 -13.04 37.66
CA ASP A 411 -1.13 -13.60 36.35
C ASP A 411 0.04 -13.58 35.33
N MET A 412 1.25 -13.12 35.73
CA MET A 412 2.39 -12.86 34.83
C MET A 412 3.77 -13.26 35.42
N GLU A 413 3.94 -14.49 35.94
CA GLU A 413 5.24 -15.01 36.43
C GLU A 413 6.40 -15.05 35.37
N SER A 414 6.23 -14.50 34.18
CA SER A 414 7.22 -14.52 33.09
C SER A 414 7.62 -13.15 32.52
N ALA A 415 7.08 -12.04 33.03
CA ALA A 415 7.36 -10.72 32.47
C ALA A 415 8.63 -10.09 33.09
N ASN A 416 9.79 -10.32 32.48
CA ASN A 416 11.04 -9.60 32.77
C ASN A 416 10.83 -8.08 32.58
N VAL A 417 10.42 -7.37 33.63
CA VAL A 417 10.18 -5.93 33.63
C VAL A 417 11.10 -5.18 34.59
N GLN A 418 11.28 -3.90 34.32
CA GLN A 418 12.12 -2.96 35.04
C GLN A 418 11.26 -1.77 35.47
N PRO A 419 11.12 -1.51 36.79
CA PRO A 419 10.60 -0.25 37.29
C PRO A 419 11.43 0.92 36.79
N MET A 420 10.75 1.94 36.27
CA MET A 420 11.39 3.16 35.78
C MET A 420 10.66 4.39 36.32
N MET A 421 11.40 5.48 36.49
CA MET A 421 10.87 6.77 36.91
C MET A 421 11.42 7.88 36.03
N ARG A 422 10.57 8.84 35.68
CA ARG A 422 10.95 10.07 35.02
C ARG A 422 10.82 11.21 36.04
N PRO A 423 11.91 11.84 36.45
CA PRO A 423 11.85 12.89 37.47
C PRO A 423 11.11 14.11 36.92
N GLY A 424 10.24 14.69 37.74
CA GLY A 424 9.69 16.01 37.48
C GLY A 424 10.81 17.05 37.31
N LYS A 425 10.61 18.04 36.43
CA LYS A 425 11.54 19.17 36.36
C LYS A 425 11.22 20.09 37.54
N THR A 426 12.20 20.29 38.43
CA THR A 426 12.12 21.34 39.45
C THR A 426 12.00 22.69 38.73
N PRO A 427 11.07 23.58 39.12
CA PRO A 427 10.85 24.85 38.44
C PRO A 427 12.10 25.74 38.38
#